data_AF-K6W8T8-F1
#
_entry.id   AF-K6W8T8-F1
#
_cell.length_a   1.000
_cell.length_b   1.000
_cell.length_c   1.000
_cell.angle_alpha   90.00
_cell.angle_beta   90.00
_cell.angle_gamma   90.00
#
_symmetry.space_group_name_H-M   'P 1'
#
loop_
_entity.id
_entity.type
_entity.pdbx_description
1 polymer ?
#
loop_
_entity_poly.entity_id
_entity_poly.type
_entity_poly.pdbx_seq_one_letter_code
_entity_poly.pdbx_strand_id
1 'polypeptide(L)'
;MTTATPPALLAGEVVRYQGQFTPHLILTHIKTTVTITDRRVIVHDPHLLFGFIPHGYIQHEAPLRHISQISSGNATSGRHIFYGVGLVIVALWMFTTDFLGGPFMILQVLLGLVFLIMAALLFFTASTTGIFFHSTGGGRLVAAGSRSELPEIQRAGHEIGQLLFS
;
A
#
# COMPACT_ATOMS: atom_id res chain seq x y z
N MET A 1 -12.04 -10.43 -16.62
CA MET A 1 -12.35 -9.55 -15.48
C MET A 1 -12.31 -10.40 -14.22
N THR A 2 -11.22 -10.37 -13.45
CA THR A 2 -11.17 -11.04 -12.13
C THR A 2 -11.70 -10.05 -11.10
N THR A 3 -13.01 -9.97 -10.98
CA THR A 3 -13.65 -9.25 -9.87
C THR A 3 -13.38 -10.03 -8.58
N ALA A 4 -12.98 -9.33 -7.51
CA ALA A 4 -12.88 -9.94 -6.18
C ALA A 4 -14.20 -10.68 -5.86
N THR A 5 -14.09 -11.90 -5.34
CA THR A 5 -15.25 -12.71 -4.95
C THR A 5 -16.08 -11.91 -3.94
N PRO A 6 -17.42 -11.88 -4.06
CA PRO A 6 -18.25 -11.22 -3.06
C PRO A 6 -17.91 -11.77 -1.66
N PRO A 7 -17.73 -10.91 -0.65
CA PRO A 7 -17.40 -11.38 0.69
C PRO A 7 -18.49 -12.32 1.21
N ALA A 8 -18.07 -13.38 1.90
CA ALA A 8 -19.00 -14.27 2.60
C ALA A 8 -19.64 -13.51 3.78
N LEU A 9 -20.89 -13.07 3.58
CA LEU A 9 -21.66 -12.37 4.60
C LEU A 9 -22.22 -13.37 5.62
N LEU A 10 -22.21 -12.97 6.89
CA LEU A 10 -22.85 -13.69 7.98
C LEU A 10 -24.38 -13.53 7.87
N ALA A 11 -25.13 -14.46 8.46
CA ALA A 11 -26.58 -14.36 8.49
C ALA A 11 -27.03 -13.06 9.18
N GLY A 12 -27.81 -12.24 8.46
CA GLY A 12 -28.30 -10.93 8.91
C GLY A 12 -27.30 -9.78 8.81
N GLU A 13 -26.11 -9.98 8.23
CA GLU A 13 -25.14 -8.92 7.94
C GLU A 13 -25.55 -8.17 6.66
N VAL A 14 -25.58 -6.84 6.72
CA VAL A 14 -26.02 -5.98 5.62
C VAL A 14 -24.88 -5.09 5.17
N VAL A 15 -24.63 -5.06 3.85
CA VAL A 15 -23.65 -4.16 3.26
C VAL A 15 -24.20 -2.73 3.29
N ARG A 16 -23.44 -1.82 3.92
CA ARG A 16 -23.76 -0.39 4.00
C ARG A 16 -23.06 0.41 2.92
N TYR A 17 -21.85 0.00 2.55
CA TYR A 17 -21.06 0.67 1.52
C TYR A 17 -20.17 -0.33 0.79
N GLN A 18 -19.99 -0.14 -0.52
CA GLN A 18 -19.05 -0.90 -1.33
C GLN A 18 -18.34 0.05 -2.30
N GLY A 19 -17.01 0.04 -2.28
CA GLY A 19 -16.16 0.83 -3.16
C GLY A 19 -15.06 -0.03 -3.77
N GLN A 20 -14.60 0.34 -4.97
CA GLN A 20 -13.45 -0.28 -5.63
C GLN A 20 -12.44 0.79 -5.95
N PHE A 21 -11.17 0.52 -5.65
CA PHE A 21 -10.05 1.41 -5.93
C PHE A 21 -8.97 0.65 -6.69
N THR A 22 -8.21 1.35 -7.51
CA THR A 22 -7.17 0.78 -8.35
C THR A 22 -5.81 1.09 -7.73
N PRO A 23 -5.11 0.15 -7.05
CA PRO A 23 -3.85 0.46 -6.37
C PRO A 23 -2.71 0.91 -7.30
N HIS A 24 -2.71 0.50 -8.58
CA HIS A 24 -1.64 0.81 -9.52
C HIS A 24 -2.18 1.48 -10.79
N LEU A 25 -1.57 2.61 -11.20
CA LEU A 25 -1.98 3.38 -12.39
C LEU A 25 -1.88 2.56 -13.68
N ILE A 26 -0.85 1.71 -13.79
CA ILE A 26 -0.54 0.92 -14.99
C ILE A 26 -1.34 -0.39 -15.00
N LEU A 27 -1.60 -0.98 -13.83
CA LEU A 27 -2.32 -2.24 -13.70
C LEU A 27 -3.79 -1.98 -13.33
N THR A 28 -4.52 -1.34 -14.23
CA THR A 28 -5.93 -0.96 -14.05
C THR A 28 -6.90 -2.14 -13.87
N HIS A 29 -6.45 -3.35 -14.22
CA HIS A 29 -7.21 -4.59 -14.04
C HIS A 29 -7.16 -5.12 -12.60
N ILE A 30 -6.21 -4.63 -11.78
CA ILE A 30 -6.05 -5.00 -10.39
C ILE A 30 -6.76 -3.96 -9.54
N LYS A 31 -7.78 -4.39 -8.80
CA LYS A 31 -8.63 -3.52 -7.98
C LYS A 31 -8.68 -4.00 -6.53
N THR A 32 -8.47 -3.09 -5.61
CA THR A 32 -8.76 -3.26 -4.19
C THR A 32 -10.25 -3.01 -3.98
N THR A 33 -10.95 -3.94 -3.33
CA THR A 33 -12.38 -3.76 -3.02
C THR A 33 -12.57 -3.55 -1.53
N VAL A 34 -13.25 -2.46 -1.17
CA VAL A 34 -13.65 -2.16 0.21
C VAL A 34 -15.14 -2.41 0.34
N THR A 35 -15.51 -3.26 1.29
CA THR A 35 -16.90 -3.51 1.65
C THR A 35 -17.08 -3.23 3.12
N ILE A 36 -18.03 -2.36 3.45
CA ILE A 36 -18.36 -2.02 4.83
C ILE A 36 -19.76 -2.54 5.08
N THR A 37 -19.85 -3.35 6.13
CA THR A 37 -21.10 -3.92 6.61
C THR A 37 -21.52 -3.23 7.89
N ASP A 38 -22.66 -3.61 8.45
CA ASP A 38 -23.10 -3.20 9.78
C ASP A 38 -22.24 -3.76 10.92
N ARG A 39 -21.34 -4.72 10.66
CA ARG A 39 -20.54 -5.40 11.70
C ARG A 39 -19.03 -5.28 11.53
N ARG A 40 -18.52 -5.26 10.29
CA ARG A 40 -17.09 -5.27 9.97
C ARG A 40 -16.77 -4.53 8.67
N VAL A 41 -15.52 -4.10 8.56
CA VAL A 41 -14.91 -3.67 7.31
C VAL A 41 -14.15 -4.84 6.72
N ILE A 42 -14.36 -5.07 5.43
CA ILE A 42 -13.70 -6.11 4.64
C ILE A 42 -12.95 -5.43 3.52
N VAL A 43 -11.64 -5.66 3.44
CA VAL A 43 -10.77 -5.15 2.38
C VAL A 43 -10.21 -6.35 1.62
N HIS A 44 -10.44 -6.39 0.31
CA HIS A 44 -9.80 -7.35 -0.58
C HIS A 44 -8.60 -6.68 -1.23
N ASP A 45 -7.41 -7.02 -0.74
CA ASP A 45 -6.15 -6.51 -1.26
C ASP A 45 -5.62 -7.47 -2.34
N PRO A 46 -5.36 -7.01 -3.57
CA PRO A 46 -4.79 -7.85 -4.60
C PRO A 46 -3.38 -8.32 -4.25
N HIS A 47 -3.18 -9.64 -4.26
CA HIS A 47 -1.88 -10.25 -4.07
C HIS A 47 -1.17 -10.41 -5.42
N LEU A 48 -0.03 -9.74 -5.56
CA LEU A 48 0.78 -9.71 -6.77
C LEU A 48 2.07 -10.50 -6.57
N LEU A 49 2.28 -11.53 -7.39
CA LEU A 49 3.58 -12.17 -7.53
C LEU A 49 4.52 -11.24 -8.29
N PHE A 50 5.73 -11.06 -7.75
CA PHE A 50 6.76 -10.17 -8.29
C PHE A 50 6.33 -8.71 -8.50
N GLY A 51 5.20 -8.29 -7.91
CA GLY A 51 4.67 -6.92 -8.02
C GLY A 51 3.89 -6.61 -9.31
N PHE A 52 3.76 -7.56 -10.24
CA PHE A 52 3.03 -7.32 -11.51
C PHE A 52 2.17 -8.50 -12.00
N ILE A 53 2.34 -9.71 -11.47
CA ILE A 53 1.53 -10.88 -11.85
C ILE A 53 0.40 -11.04 -10.82
N PRO A 54 -0.89 -10.92 -11.20
CA PRO A 54 -1.99 -11.19 -10.28
C PRO A 54 -2.00 -12.67 -9.89
N HIS A 55 -1.92 -12.96 -8.60
CA HIS A 55 -1.97 -14.32 -8.08
C HIS A 55 -3.27 -14.62 -7.33
N GLY A 56 -3.87 -13.59 -6.74
CA GLY A 56 -5.15 -13.72 -6.04
C GLY A 56 -5.51 -12.47 -5.26
N TYR A 57 -6.37 -12.64 -4.26
CA TYR A 57 -6.78 -11.59 -3.34
C TYR A 57 -6.60 -12.09 -1.91
N ILE A 58 -6.03 -11.24 -1.05
CA ILE A 58 -6.03 -11.47 0.39
C ILE A 58 -7.20 -10.68 0.97
N GLN A 59 -8.08 -11.39 1.68
CA GLN A 59 -9.17 -10.77 2.40
C GLN A 59 -8.70 -10.42 3.81
N HIS A 60 -8.75 -9.14 4.15
CA HIS A 60 -8.53 -8.64 5.49
C HIS A 60 -9.84 -8.11 6.06
N GLU A 61 -10.15 -8.50 7.29
CA GLU A 61 -11.36 -8.06 7.97
C GLU A 61 -11.06 -7.51 9.35
N ALA A 62 -11.75 -6.44 9.72
CA ALA A 62 -11.79 -5.97 11.09
C ALA A 62 -13.22 -5.60 11.49
N PRO A 63 -13.68 -6.05 12.68
CA PRO A 63 -14.97 -5.65 13.22
C PRO A 63 -15.00 -4.15 13.53
N LEU A 64 -16.15 -3.50 13.26
CA LEU A 64 -16.32 -2.05 13.40
C LEU A 64 -16.05 -1.53 14.80
N ARG A 65 -16.43 -2.29 15.82
CA ARG A 65 -16.18 -1.96 17.24
C ARG A 65 -14.70 -1.79 17.58
N HIS A 66 -13.80 -2.32 16.75
CA HIS A 66 -12.35 -2.19 16.94
C HIS A 66 -11.75 -1.05 16.11
N ILE A 67 -12.53 -0.34 15.30
CA ILE A 67 -12.05 0.78 14.48
C ILE A 67 -12.17 2.05 15.30
N SER A 68 -11.03 2.66 15.63
CA SER A 68 -10.98 3.90 16.41
C SER A 68 -10.91 5.14 15.53
N GLN A 69 -10.31 5.01 14.34
CA GLN A 69 -10.07 6.15 13.46
C GLN A 69 -10.04 5.70 11.99
N ILE A 70 -10.51 6.59 11.14
CA ILE A 70 -10.46 6.45 9.69
C ILE A 70 -9.69 7.64 9.14
N SER A 71 -8.71 7.38 8.29
CA SER A 71 -7.93 8.39 7.60
C SER A 71 -7.89 8.07 6.11
N SER A 72 -7.85 9.09 5.26
CA SER A 72 -7.78 8.93 3.81
C SER A 72 -6.72 9.86 3.25
N GLY A 73 -5.82 9.35 2.41
CA GLY A 73 -4.79 10.19 1.79
C GLY A 73 -3.59 9.38 1.34
N ASN A 74 -2.44 10.05 1.31
CA ASN A 74 -1.15 9.45 0.97
C ASN A 74 -0.32 9.28 2.24
N ALA A 75 -0.02 8.03 2.60
CA ALA A 75 0.88 7.71 3.69
C ALA A 75 2.27 7.40 3.13
N THR A 76 3.28 8.00 3.73
CA THR A 76 4.67 7.77 3.36
C THR A 76 5.37 7.03 4.49
N SER A 77 6.00 5.90 4.18
CA SER A 77 6.76 5.11 5.14
C SER A 77 8.10 5.76 5.43
N GLY A 78 8.22 6.38 6.61
CA GLY A 78 9.48 6.95 7.08
C GLY A 78 10.62 5.93 7.15
N ARG A 79 10.31 4.66 7.43
CA ARG A 79 11.27 3.56 7.43
C ARG A 79 11.89 3.34 6.04
N HIS A 80 11.08 3.30 4.99
CA HIS A 80 11.57 3.13 3.62
C HIS A 80 12.39 4.33 3.17
N ILE A 81 11.98 5.55 3.53
CA ILE A 81 12.77 6.76 3.29
C ILE A 81 14.12 6.69 3.99
N PHE A 82 14.14 6.33 5.28
CA PHE A 82 15.37 6.28 6.07
C PHE A 82 16.39 5.30 5.47
N TYR A 83 15.95 4.07 5.14
CA TYR A 83 16.83 3.10 4.49
C TYR A 83 17.20 3.53 3.06
N GLY A 84 16.27 4.10 2.29
CA GLY A 84 16.54 4.62 0.95
C GLY A 84 17.62 5.68 0.94
N VAL A 85 17.54 6.67 1.85
CA VAL A 85 18.57 7.70 2.02
C VAL A 85 19.91 7.06 2.42
N GLY A 86 19.90 6.10 3.36
CA GLY A 86 21.11 5.37 3.74
C GLY A 86 21.79 4.68 2.56
N LEU A 87 21.03 4.01 1.69
CA LEU A 87 21.57 3.34 0.50
C LEU A 87 22.10 4.35 -0.53
N VAL A 88 21.48 5.51 -0.69
CA VAL A 88 22.00 6.58 -1.57
C VAL A 88 23.35 7.08 -1.06
N ILE A 89 23.49 7.30 0.25
CA ILE A 89 24.76 7.74 0.85
C ILE A 89 25.85 6.68 0.63
N VAL A 90 25.52 5.40 0.82
CA VAL A 90 26.44 4.28 0.56
C VAL A 90 26.84 4.24 -0.92
N ALA A 91 25.89 4.35 -1.85
CA ALA A 91 26.17 4.35 -3.28
C ALA A 91 27.07 5.52 -3.68
N LEU A 92 26.80 6.74 -3.18
CA LEU A 92 27.62 7.92 -3.44
C LEU A 92 29.02 7.76 -2.86
N TRP A 93 29.16 7.25 -1.64
CA TRP A 93 30.45 6.95 -1.03
C TRP A 93 31.24 5.92 -1.85
N MET A 94 30.57 4.91 -2.40
CA MET A 94 31.18 3.94 -3.30
C MET A 94 31.57 4.54 -4.66
N PHE A 95 30.97 5.65 -5.11
CA PHE A 95 31.40 6.31 -6.34
C PHE A 95 32.53 7.31 -6.13
N THR A 96 32.69 7.85 -4.92
CA THR A 96 33.68 8.90 -4.62
C THR A 96 34.96 8.39 -3.99
N THR A 97 34.98 7.14 -3.51
CA THR A 97 36.15 6.51 -2.92
C THR A 97 36.75 5.48 -3.85
N ASP A 98 38.06 5.21 -3.76
CA ASP A 98 38.69 4.04 -4.37
C ASP A 98 38.77 2.90 -3.34
N PHE A 99 37.62 2.49 -2.79
CA PHE A 99 37.57 1.49 -1.72
C PHE A 99 38.13 0.13 -2.15
N LEU A 100 37.82 -0.32 -3.36
CA LEU A 100 38.30 -1.62 -3.87
C LEU A 100 39.66 -1.54 -4.57
N GLY A 101 40.07 -0.35 -5.04
CA GLY A 101 41.37 -0.08 -5.65
C GLY A 101 41.67 -0.82 -6.98
N GLY A 102 42.52 -0.22 -7.81
CA GLY A 102 43.12 -0.85 -8.98
C GLY A 102 42.11 -1.48 -9.97
N PRO A 103 42.24 -2.78 -10.31
CA PRO A 103 41.44 -3.42 -11.36
C PRO A 103 39.96 -3.65 -10.99
N PHE A 104 39.60 -3.49 -9.71
CA PHE A 104 38.24 -3.75 -9.22
C PHE A 104 37.33 -2.51 -9.23
N MET A 105 37.80 -1.38 -9.77
CA MET A 105 37.03 -0.14 -9.86
C MET A 105 35.69 -0.33 -10.59
N ILE A 106 35.66 -1.15 -11.65
CA ILE A 106 34.43 -1.48 -12.39
C ILE A 106 33.43 -2.22 -11.49
N LEU A 107 33.90 -3.18 -10.68
CA LEU A 107 33.05 -3.92 -9.76
C LEU A 107 32.47 -3.01 -8.67
N GLN A 108 33.25 -2.03 -8.22
CA GLN A 108 32.80 -1.01 -7.27
C GLN A 108 31.65 -0.17 -7.83
N VAL A 109 31.81 0.31 -9.07
CA VAL A 109 30.77 1.10 -9.76
C VAL A 109 29.50 0.27 -9.96
N LEU A 110 29.63 -0.99 -10.37
CA LEU A 110 28.47 -1.89 -10.51
C LEU A 110 27.74 -2.08 -9.17
N LEU A 111 28.48 -2.27 -8.07
CA LEU A 111 27.86 -2.44 -6.75
C LEU A 111 27.18 -1.14 -6.28
N GLY A 112 27.78 0.03 -6.53
CA GLY A 112 27.16 1.33 -6.27
C GLY A 112 25.86 1.53 -7.05
N LEU A 113 25.80 1.10 -8.32
CA LEU A 113 24.57 1.12 -9.12
C LEU A 113 23.48 0.21 -8.55
N VAL A 114 23.83 -0.99 -8.07
CA VAL A 114 22.89 -1.90 -7.41
C VAL A 114 22.30 -1.24 -6.15
N PHE A 115 23.12 -0.59 -5.33
CA PHE A 115 22.64 0.16 -4.16
C PHE A 115 21.69 1.31 -4.55
N LEU A 116 21.98 2.03 -5.64
CA LEU A 116 21.14 3.10 -6.15
C LEU A 116 19.78 2.55 -6.65
N ILE A 117 19.78 1.45 -7.40
CA ILE A 117 18.55 0.78 -7.84
C ILE A 117 17.71 0.35 -6.64
N MET A 118 18.33 -0.27 -5.63
CA MET A 118 17.64 -0.66 -4.39
C MET A 118 17.06 0.54 -3.65
N ALA A 119 17.80 1.65 -3.57
CA ALA A 119 17.30 2.89 -2.98
C ALA A 119 16.07 3.42 -3.74
N ALA A 120 16.13 3.46 -5.07
CA ALA A 120 15.03 3.88 -5.91
C ALA A 120 13.79 3.02 -5.66
N LEU A 121 13.93 1.70 -5.61
CA LEU A 121 12.84 0.77 -5.29
C LEU A 121 12.22 1.08 -3.92
N LEU A 122 13.03 1.30 -2.88
CA LEU A 122 12.53 1.67 -1.56
C LEU A 122 11.73 2.99 -1.59
N PHE A 123 12.20 3.99 -2.34
CA PHE A 123 11.46 5.26 -2.49
C PHE A 123 10.15 5.08 -3.25
N PHE A 124 10.13 4.25 -4.30
CA PHE A 124 8.90 3.93 -5.02
C PHE A 124 7.88 3.22 -4.14
N THR A 125 8.30 2.26 -3.33
CA THR A 125 7.43 1.53 -2.38
C THR A 125 7.12 2.34 -1.11
N ALA A 126 7.79 3.47 -0.87
CA ALA A 126 7.59 4.27 0.34
C ALA A 126 6.22 4.95 0.40
N SER A 127 5.59 5.27 -0.74
CA SER A 127 4.30 5.97 -0.75
C SER A 127 3.14 5.00 -1.01
N THR A 128 2.12 5.05 -0.17
CA THR A 128 0.88 4.28 -0.33
C THR A 128 -0.29 5.24 -0.24
N THR A 129 -1.14 5.26 -1.25
CA THR A 129 -2.37 6.06 -1.26
C THR A 129 -3.56 5.15 -0.97
N GLY A 130 -4.50 5.60 -0.15
CA GLY A 130 -5.66 4.77 0.20
C GLY A 130 -6.47 5.28 1.39
N ILE A 131 -7.42 4.43 1.81
CA ILE A 131 -8.17 4.59 3.07
C ILE A 131 -7.52 3.71 4.14
N PHE A 132 -7.19 4.31 5.27
CA PHE A 132 -6.55 3.67 6.42
C PHE A 132 -7.58 3.54 7.55
N PHE A 133 -7.87 2.30 7.93
CA PHE A 133 -8.66 2.00 9.13
C PHE A 133 -7.71 1.63 10.26
N HIS A 134 -7.72 2.45 11.32
CA HIS A 134 -6.91 2.22 12.50
C HIS A 134 -7.72 1.45 13.52
N SER A 135 -7.15 0.34 13.99
CA SER A 135 -7.74 -0.44 15.06
C SER A 135 -7.27 0.03 16.44
N THR A 136 -8.14 -0.10 17.44
CA THR A 136 -7.84 0.14 18.87
C THR A 136 -6.67 -0.70 19.38
N GLY A 137 -6.40 -1.86 18.78
CA GLY A 137 -5.27 -2.73 19.11
C GLY A 137 -3.95 -2.41 18.36
N GLY A 138 -3.88 -1.29 17.63
CA GLY A 138 -2.70 -0.89 16.86
C GLY A 138 -2.60 -1.49 15.44
N GLY A 139 -3.51 -2.40 15.08
CA GLY A 139 -3.64 -2.92 13.71
C GLY A 139 -4.07 -1.84 12.71
N ARG A 140 -3.67 -1.98 11.45
CA ARG A 140 -4.06 -1.08 10.36
C ARG A 140 -4.56 -1.90 9.17
N LEU A 141 -5.74 -1.58 8.68
CA LEU A 141 -6.23 -2.06 7.39
C LEU A 141 -6.07 -0.94 6.37
N VAL A 142 -5.58 -1.27 5.19
CA VAL A 142 -5.34 -0.29 4.13
C VAL A 142 -6.08 -0.72 2.89
N ALA A 143 -7.02 0.10 2.46
CA ALA A 143 -7.61 0.01 1.14
C ALA A 143 -6.76 0.82 0.17
N ALA A 144 -5.76 0.17 -0.45
CA ALA A 144 -4.85 0.83 -1.37
C ALA A 144 -5.58 1.24 -2.67
N GLY A 145 -5.31 2.47 -3.11
CA GLY A 145 -5.82 3.05 -4.35
C GLY A 145 -4.77 3.93 -5.02
N SER A 146 -5.07 4.35 -6.24
CA SER A 146 -4.11 5.11 -7.06
C SER A 146 -4.10 6.57 -6.62
N ARG A 147 -2.97 7.24 -6.83
CA ARG A 147 -2.87 8.70 -6.67
C ARG A 147 -3.88 9.45 -7.55
N SER A 148 -4.28 8.89 -8.69
CA SER A 148 -5.29 9.49 -9.58
C SER A 148 -6.70 9.45 -8.98
N GLU A 149 -6.99 8.48 -8.11
CA GLU A 149 -8.29 8.29 -7.45
C GLU A 149 -8.34 8.97 -6.07
N LEU A 150 -7.31 9.72 -5.69
CA LEU A 150 -7.21 10.38 -4.39
C LEU A 150 -8.44 11.25 -4.04
N PRO A 151 -9.07 12.01 -4.96
CA PRO A 151 -10.30 12.74 -4.65
C PRO A 151 -11.47 11.81 -4.30
N GLU A 152 -11.60 10.69 -5.00
CA GLU A 152 -12.66 9.70 -4.77
C GLU A 152 -12.43 8.95 -3.46
N ILE A 153 -11.17 8.60 -3.17
CA ILE A 153 -10.74 7.97 -1.91
C ILE A 153 -11.05 8.87 -0.71
N GLN A 154 -10.79 10.18 -0.82
CA GLN A 154 -11.11 11.14 0.24
C GLN A 154 -12.61 11.29 0.45
N ARG A 155 -13.39 11.36 -0.64
CA ARG A 155 -14.85 11.42 -0.57
C ARG A 155 -15.42 10.16 0.07
N ALA A 156 -14.98 8.99 -0.38
CA ALA A 156 -15.36 7.70 0.19
C ALA A 156 -14.98 7.62 1.67
N GLY A 157 -13.77 8.02 2.05
CA GLY A 157 -13.34 8.06 3.44
C GLY A 157 -14.24 8.94 4.32
N HIS A 158 -14.72 10.08 3.80
CA HIS A 158 -15.64 10.95 4.50
C HIS A 158 -17.03 10.33 4.66
N GLU A 159 -17.62 9.78 3.58
CA GLU A 159 -18.92 9.10 3.60
C GLU A 159 -18.91 7.92 4.58
N ILE A 160 -17.83 7.12 4.55
CA ILE A 160 -17.62 6.01 5.46
C ILE A 160 -17.51 6.49 6.92
N GLY A 161 -16.76 7.57 7.16
CA GLY A 161 -16.64 8.17 8.49
C GLY A 161 -18.00 8.62 9.04
N GLN A 162 -18.83 9.25 8.21
CA GLN A 162 -20.20 9.62 8.60
C GLN A 162 -21.03 8.38 8.94
N LEU A 163 -21.01 7.33 8.11
CA LEU A 163 -21.79 6.11 8.34
C LEU A 163 -21.38 5.34 9.61
N LEU A 164 -20.14 5.49 10.07
CA LEU A 164 -19.60 4.74 11.21
C LEU A 164 -19.63 5.49 12.54
N PHE A 165 -19.67 6.82 12.50
CA PHE A 165 -19.65 7.68 13.69
C PHE A 165 -20.88 8.58 13.84
N SER A 166 -21.90 8.43 12.99
CA SER A 166 -23.24 9.02 13.18
C SER A 166 -24.07 8.21 14.18
#